data_AF-A0A4Y2ASE0-F1
#
_entry.id   AF-A0A4Y2ASE0-F1
#
_cell.length_a   1.000
_cell.length_b   1.000
_cell.length_c   1.000
_cell.angle_alpha   90.00
_cell.angle_beta   90.00
_cell.angle_gamma   90.00
#
_symmetry.space_group_name_H-M   'P 1'
#
loop_
_entity.id
_entity.type
_entity.pdbx_description
1 polymer ?
#
loop_
_entity_poly.entity_id
_entity_poly.type
_entity_poly.pdbx_seq_one_letter_code
_entity_poly.pdbx_strand_id
1 'polypeptide(L)'
;MYDLSLQFCKYKNIHEKLIAKKWQYFDVSDKQFKLSFKPPEIDTCDICDSLQARLKDNCLSQTDRDKLIAEYDLHLTESARRYTIKSEDIKMSKTRPTHKVLTGDQQKCLPTPLLINRISFCKRKLWTLNYALLDSSDESVHCMLRYESKPVRGGEEISSVVLKWSESVTPTSDVNEITMVR
;
A
#
# COMPACT_ATOMS: atom_id res chain seq x y z
N MET A 1 -18.81 -9.19 -0.61
CA MET A 1 -18.67 -10.62 -1.00
C MET A 1 -19.89 -11.19 -1.69
N TYR A 2 -21.11 -10.98 -1.18
CA TYR A 2 -22.33 -11.35 -1.92
C TYR A 2 -22.34 -10.75 -3.35
N ASP A 3 -21.99 -9.47 -3.49
CA ASP A 3 -21.97 -8.81 -4.80
C ASP A 3 -20.92 -9.41 -5.75
N LEU A 4 -19.75 -9.83 -5.23
CA LEU A 4 -18.74 -10.56 -6.00
C LEU A 4 -19.23 -11.95 -6.40
N SER A 5 -19.98 -12.63 -5.52
CA SER A 5 -20.63 -13.90 -5.85
C SER A 5 -21.67 -13.73 -6.97
N LEU A 6 -22.42 -12.63 -6.96
CA LEU A 6 -23.36 -12.27 -8.03
C LEU A 6 -22.62 -12.00 -9.35
N GLN A 7 -21.51 -11.26 -9.30
CA GLN A 7 -20.66 -11.03 -10.47
C GLN A 7 -20.11 -12.34 -11.04
N PHE A 8 -19.66 -13.26 -10.18
CA PHE A 8 -19.20 -14.58 -10.60
C PHE A 8 -20.33 -15.41 -11.24
N CYS A 9 -21.52 -15.43 -10.63
CA CYS A 9 -22.68 -16.12 -11.19
C CYS A 9 -23.07 -15.56 -12.57
N LYS A 10 -23.02 -14.23 -12.74
CA LYS A 10 -23.24 -13.57 -14.04
C LYS A 10 -22.17 -13.96 -15.05
N TYR A 11 -20.90 -13.92 -14.67
CA TYR A 11 -19.78 -14.32 -15.53
C TYR A 11 -19.88 -15.78 -15.99
N LYS A 12 -20.39 -16.67 -15.13
CA LYS A 12 -20.60 -18.09 -15.43
C LYS A 12 -21.95 -18.41 -16.08
N ASN A 13 -22.75 -17.40 -16.42
CA ASN A 13 -24.11 -17.56 -16.96
C ASN A 13 -24.99 -18.51 -16.11
N ILE A 14 -24.87 -18.43 -14.79
CA ILE A 14 -25.72 -19.20 -13.88
C ILE A 14 -27.13 -18.61 -13.92
N HIS A 15 -28.11 -19.47 -14.15
CA HIS A 15 -29.52 -19.08 -14.21
C HIS A 15 -29.96 -18.41 -12.88
N GLU A 16 -30.69 -17.29 -12.97
CA GLU A 16 -31.04 -16.44 -11.81
C GLU A 16 -31.74 -17.21 -10.68
N LYS A 17 -32.61 -18.17 -11.01
CA LYS A 17 -33.28 -19.05 -10.03
C LYS A 17 -32.33 -19.92 -9.19
N LEU A 18 -31.11 -20.17 -9.66
CA LEU A 18 -30.08 -20.95 -8.95
C LEU A 18 -29.16 -20.07 -8.10
N ILE A 19 -29.27 -18.75 -8.22
CA ILE A 19 -28.46 -17.81 -7.46
C ILE A 19 -29.05 -17.72 -6.05
N ALA A 20 -28.22 -18.03 -5.04
CA ALA A 20 -28.63 -17.95 -3.65
C ALA A 20 -29.09 -16.53 -3.28
N LYS A 21 -30.20 -16.45 -2.53
CA LYS A 21 -30.63 -15.19 -1.94
C LYS A 21 -29.60 -14.73 -0.91
N LYS A 22 -29.47 -13.41 -0.73
CA LYS A 22 -28.49 -12.81 0.20
C LYS A 22 -28.49 -13.47 1.58
N TRP A 23 -29.67 -13.74 2.14
CA TRP A 23 -29.77 -14.40 3.46
C TRP A 23 -29.25 -15.85 3.44
N GLN A 24 -29.52 -16.64 2.40
CA GLN A 24 -29.02 -18.02 2.27
C GLN A 24 -27.51 -18.03 2.09
N TYR A 25 -26.99 -17.08 1.30
CA TYR A 25 -25.56 -16.90 1.11
C TYR A 25 -24.85 -16.66 2.44
N PHE A 26 -25.38 -15.77 3.28
CA PHE A 26 -24.81 -15.50 4.61
C PHE A 26 -25.03 -16.66 5.60
N ASP A 27 -26.19 -17.31 5.59
CA ASP A 27 -26.44 -18.46 6.47
C ASP A 27 -25.46 -19.61 6.21
N VAL A 28 -25.20 -19.91 4.94
CA VAL A 28 -24.22 -20.91 4.54
C VAL A 28 -22.78 -20.43 4.83
N SER A 29 -22.42 -19.23 4.37
CA SER A 29 -21.04 -18.74 4.45
C SER A 29 -20.61 -18.46 5.89
N ASP A 30 -21.46 -17.84 6.71
CA ASP A 30 -21.14 -17.40 8.07
C ASP A 30 -21.44 -18.49 9.13
N LYS A 31 -22.59 -19.17 9.05
CA LYS A 31 -22.96 -20.15 10.09
C LYS A 31 -22.45 -21.55 9.81
N GLN A 32 -22.51 -22.02 8.57
CA GLN A 32 -22.10 -23.38 8.23
C GLN A 32 -20.60 -23.49 7.99
N PHE A 33 -20.04 -22.59 7.17
CA PHE A 33 -18.62 -22.61 6.82
C PHE A 33 -17.75 -21.69 7.70
N LYS A 34 -18.35 -20.81 8.53
CA LYS A 34 -17.62 -19.85 9.39
C LYS A 34 -16.56 -19.06 8.62
N LEU A 35 -16.89 -18.67 7.39
CA LEU A 35 -16.04 -17.86 6.53
C LEU A 35 -16.07 -16.41 7.01
N SER A 36 -15.26 -16.11 8.01
CA SER A 36 -14.93 -14.74 8.39
C SER A 36 -13.70 -14.29 7.61
N PHE A 37 -13.79 -13.12 6.98
CA PHE A 37 -12.60 -12.47 6.45
C PHE A 37 -11.92 -11.75 7.60
N LYS A 38 -10.68 -12.14 7.89
CA LYS A 38 -9.83 -11.33 8.76
C LYS A 38 -9.74 -9.95 8.10
N PRO A 39 -9.97 -8.84 8.84
CA PRO A 39 -9.62 -7.53 8.29
C PRO A 39 -8.18 -7.60 7.81
N PRO A 40 -7.83 -6.93 6.69
CA PRO A 40 -6.45 -6.90 6.24
C PRO A 40 -5.58 -6.52 7.43
N GLU A 41 -4.63 -7.40 7.77
CA GLU A 41 -3.66 -7.07 8.80
C GLU A 41 -2.92 -5.85 8.32
N ILE A 42 -3.00 -4.78 9.12
CA ILE A 42 -2.19 -3.60 8.90
C ILE A 42 -0.76 -4.06 9.18
N ASP A 43 0.16 -3.79 8.25
CA ASP A 43 1.56 -4.07 8.46
C ASP A 43 2.01 -3.45 9.79
N THR A 44 2.65 -4.26 10.63
CA THR A 44 3.15 -3.80 11.92
C THR A 44 4.41 -2.97 11.72
N CYS A 45 4.66 -2.05 12.64
CA CYS A 45 5.89 -1.27 12.60
C CYS A 45 7.04 -2.08 13.20
N ASP A 46 8.10 -2.32 12.42
CA ASP A 46 9.30 -3.05 12.87
C ASP A 46 9.88 -2.50 14.19
N ILE A 47 9.83 -1.17 14.38
CA ILE A 47 10.32 -0.50 15.59
C ILE A 47 9.40 -0.82 16.78
N CYS A 48 8.08 -0.73 16.60
CA CYS A 48 7.12 -1.11 17.64
C CYS A 48 7.28 -2.58 18.03
N ASP A 49 7.39 -3.47 17.04
CA ASP A 49 7.54 -4.91 17.29
C ASP A 49 8.84 -5.21 18.02
N SER A 50 9.95 -4.57 17.63
CA SER A 50 11.25 -4.71 18.28
C SER A 50 11.22 -4.21 19.73
N LEU A 51 10.67 -3.02 19.97
CA LEU A 51 10.58 -2.44 21.32
C LEU A 51 9.66 -3.28 22.22
N GLN A 52 8.50 -3.71 21.72
CA GLN A 52 7.59 -4.57 22.46
C GLN A 52 8.20 -5.95 22.76
N ALA A 53 8.96 -6.52 21.82
CA ALA A 53 9.68 -7.76 22.06
C ALA A 53 10.73 -7.60 23.18
N ARG A 54 11.50 -6.51 23.17
CA ARG A 54 12.49 -6.19 24.22
C ARG A 54 11.84 -5.96 25.58
N LEU A 55 10.68 -5.31 25.63
CA LEU A 55 9.92 -5.06 26.88
C LEU A 55 9.34 -6.34 27.52
N LYS A 56 9.23 -7.43 26.76
CA LYS A 56 8.78 -8.75 27.25
C LYS A 56 9.92 -9.58 27.85
N ASP A 57 11.16 -9.12 27.79
CA ASP A 57 12.28 -9.83 28.41
C ASP A 57 12.17 -9.82 29.95
N ASN A 58 12.12 -11.00 30.54
CA ASN A 58 11.99 -11.19 31.99
C ASN A 58 13.30 -10.88 32.75
N CYS A 59 14.42 -10.80 32.04
CA CYS A 59 15.74 -10.46 32.60
C CYS A 59 16.04 -8.96 32.58
N LEU A 60 15.09 -8.14 32.11
CA LEU A 60 15.29 -6.71 31.90
C LEU A 60 15.34 -5.96 33.24
N SER A 61 16.38 -5.15 33.44
CA SER A 61 16.47 -4.26 34.61
C SER A 61 15.35 -3.22 34.58
N GLN A 62 14.91 -2.75 35.75
CA GLN A 62 13.88 -1.69 35.82
C GLN A 62 14.34 -0.42 35.09
N THR A 63 15.62 -0.06 35.23
CA THR A 63 16.18 1.13 34.57
C THR A 63 16.19 1.03 33.05
N ASP A 64 16.43 -0.16 32.48
CA ASP A 64 16.41 -0.35 31.03
C ASP A 64 14.99 -0.50 30.50
N ARG A 65 14.07 -1.03 31.33
CA ARG A 65 12.64 -1.02 31.05
C ARG A 65 12.10 0.40 30.90
N ASP A 66 12.43 1.29 31.84
CA ASP A 66 11.98 2.68 31.81
C ASP A 66 12.51 3.43 30.57
N LYS A 67 13.77 3.18 30.18
CA LYS A 67 14.34 3.72 28.93
C LYS A 67 13.60 3.24 27.69
N LEU A 68 13.26 1.94 27.62
CA LEU A 68 12.53 1.38 26.50
C LEU A 68 11.10 1.89 26.39
N ILE A 69 10.44 2.11 27.54
CA ILE A 69 9.12 2.76 27.58
C ILE A 69 9.23 4.18 27.05
N ALA A 70 10.21 4.97 27.50
CA ALA A 70 10.42 6.33 27.02
C ALA A 70 10.74 6.38 25.52
N GLU A 71 11.55 5.44 25.01
CA GLU A 71 11.85 5.31 23.59
C GLU A 71 10.59 4.98 22.78
N TYR A 72 9.75 4.08 23.29
CA TYR A 72 8.49 3.69 22.68
C TYR A 72 7.49 4.86 22.64
N ASP A 73 7.32 5.58 23.75
CA ASP A 73 6.42 6.74 23.83
C ASP A 73 6.87 7.87 22.90
N LEU A 74 8.18 8.11 22.80
CA LEU A 74 8.74 9.06 21.85
C LEU A 74 8.45 8.65 20.41
N HIS A 75 8.62 7.36 20.08
CA HIS A 75 8.30 6.83 18.76
C HIS A 75 6.82 7.01 18.40
N LEU A 76 5.91 6.73 19.33
CA LEU A 76 4.47 6.92 19.13
C LEU A 76 4.11 8.40 18.95
N THR A 77 4.71 9.29 19.73
CA THR A 77 4.51 10.74 19.63
C THR A 77 4.98 11.26 18.27
N GLU A 78 6.16 10.84 17.82
CA GLU A 78 6.69 11.20 16.50
C GLU A 78 5.84 10.65 15.36
N SER A 79 5.32 9.42 15.50
CA SER A 79 4.39 8.84 14.54
C SER A 79 3.11 9.68 14.43
N ALA A 80 2.47 10.02 15.55
CA ALA A 80 1.28 10.86 15.58
C ALA A 80 1.53 12.25 14.97
N ARG A 81 2.71 12.84 15.24
CA ARG A 81 3.13 14.11 14.66
C ARG A 81 3.25 14.03 13.14
N ARG A 82 3.82 12.95 12.60
CA ARG A 82 3.93 12.74 11.14
C ARG A 82 2.57 12.62 10.46
N TYR A 83 1.62 11.90 11.07
CA TYR A 83 0.24 11.83 10.55
C TYR A 83 -0.45 13.19 10.54
N THR A 84 -0.21 14.01 11.57
CA THR A 84 -0.75 15.37 11.66
C THR A 84 -0.21 16.24 10.53
N ILE A 85 1.12 16.28 10.35
CA ILE A 85 1.77 17.05 9.28
C ILE A 85 1.32 16.58 7.89
N LYS A 86 1.25 15.25 7.67
CA LYS A 86 0.73 14.70 6.42
C LYS A 86 -0.69 15.18 6.12
N SER A 87 -1.56 15.22 7.13
CA SER A 87 -2.93 15.73 6.96
C SER A 87 -2.96 17.22 6.63
N GLU A 88 -2.10 18.01 7.26
CA GLU A 88 -1.97 19.44 7.00
C GLU A 88 -1.46 19.71 5.59
N ASP A 89 -0.41 19.01 5.15
CA ASP A 89 0.14 19.11 3.79
C ASP A 89 -0.92 18.80 2.73
N ILE A 90 -1.69 17.72 2.91
CA ILE A 90 -2.77 17.34 1.99
C ILE A 90 -3.87 18.42 1.94
N LYS A 91 -4.21 19.03 3.08
CA LYS A 91 -5.20 20.12 3.12
C LYS A 91 -4.67 21.35 2.40
N MET A 92 -3.40 21.70 2.60
CA MET A 92 -2.77 22.84 1.94
C MET A 92 -2.69 22.65 0.43
N SER A 93 -2.32 21.46 -0.06
CA SER A 93 -2.20 21.20 -1.51
C SER A 93 -3.52 21.35 -2.26
N LYS A 94 -4.66 21.04 -1.61
CA LYS A 94 -5.99 21.26 -2.18
C LYS A 94 -6.34 22.75 -2.37
N THR A 95 -5.72 23.64 -1.60
CA THR A 95 -5.94 25.09 -1.69
C THR A 95 -4.88 25.81 -2.53
N ARG A 96 -3.71 25.20 -2.73
CA ARG A 96 -2.56 25.79 -3.43
C ARG A 96 -2.18 24.95 -4.65
N PRO A 97 -2.67 25.29 -5.86
CA PRO A 97 -2.46 24.47 -7.08
C PRO A 97 -0.99 24.33 -7.49
N THR A 98 -0.13 25.26 -7.05
CA THR A 98 1.31 25.25 -7.34
C THR A 98 2.08 24.23 -6.50
N HIS A 99 1.44 23.61 -5.51
CA HIS A 99 2.04 22.64 -4.59
C HIS A 99 1.31 21.31 -4.64
N LYS A 100 2.07 20.25 -4.90
CA LYS A 100 1.53 18.89 -5.00
C LYS A 100 2.07 18.02 -3.88
N VAL A 101 1.17 17.22 -3.28
CA VAL A 101 1.51 16.27 -2.23
C VAL A 101 1.37 14.86 -2.76
N LEU A 102 2.48 14.14 -2.82
CA LEU A 102 2.54 12.78 -3.34
C LEU A 102 2.69 11.77 -2.21
N THR A 103 1.86 10.73 -2.24
CA THR A 103 2.03 9.53 -1.43
C THR A 103 2.39 8.37 -2.34
N GLY A 104 3.45 7.64 -2.01
CA GLY A 104 3.95 6.54 -2.83
C GLY A 104 3.99 5.22 -2.08
N ASP A 105 3.52 4.14 -2.71
CA ASP A 105 3.67 2.77 -2.21
C ASP A 105 4.33 1.88 -3.26
N GLN A 106 5.27 1.04 -2.80
CA GLN A 106 5.88 0.03 -3.65
C GLN A 106 5.05 -1.25 -3.53
N GLN A 107 4.24 -1.51 -4.56
CA GLN A 107 3.39 -2.69 -4.58
C GLN A 107 4.20 -3.95 -4.91
N LYS A 108 3.66 -5.11 -4.51
CA LYS A 108 4.28 -6.43 -4.73
C LYS A 108 4.68 -6.64 -6.19
N CYS A 109 5.79 -7.36 -6.38
CA CYS A 109 6.30 -7.78 -7.68
C CYS A 109 5.22 -8.53 -8.48
N LEU A 110 4.77 -7.92 -9.58
CA LEU A 110 3.84 -8.52 -10.51
C LEU A 110 4.59 -9.52 -11.41
N PRO A 111 3.97 -10.66 -11.76
CA PRO A 111 4.54 -11.55 -12.76
C PRO A 111 4.65 -10.81 -14.09
N THR A 112 5.83 -10.85 -14.71
CA THR A 112 6.04 -10.18 -16.00
C THR A 112 5.16 -10.81 -17.08
N PRO A 113 4.32 -10.01 -17.78
CA PRO A 113 3.36 -10.57 -18.73
C PRO A 113 4.07 -11.26 -19.91
N LEU A 114 3.53 -12.44 -20.24
CA LEU A 114 3.80 -13.31 -21.39
C LEU A 114 5.28 -13.53 -21.75
N LEU A 115 5.92 -14.49 -21.07
CA LEU A 115 7.12 -15.15 -21.58
C LEU A 115 6.69 -16.35 -22.44
N ILE A 116 6.92 -16.24 -23.77
CA ILE A 116 6.44 -17.21 -24.78
C ILE A 116 7.16 -18.57 -24.66
N ASN A 117 8.32 -18.64 -24.00
CA ASN A 117 9.05 -19.89 -23.80
C ASN A 117 9.33 -20.20 -22.32
N ARG A 118 9.22 -21.49 -21.98
CA ARG A 118 9.43 -22.03 -20.63
C ARG A 118 10.84 -21.74 -20.10
N ILE A 119 11.84 -21.79 -20.97
CA ILE A 119 13.25 -21.59 -20.60
C ILE A 119 13.50 -20.16 -20.11
N SER A 120 12.93 -19.13 -20.75
CA SER A 120 13.10 -17.75 -20.33
C SER A 120 12.36 -17.47 -19.03
N PHE A 121 11.19 -18.08 -18.83
CA PHE A 121 10.46 -18.00 -17.55
C PHE A 121 11.28 -18.59 -16.40
N CYS A 122 11.80 -19.81 -16.57
CA CYS A 122 12.57 -20.47 -15.52
C CYS A 122 13.95 -19.82 -15.28
N LYS A 123 14.60 -19.29 -16.33
CA LYS A 123 15.96 -18.76 -16.22
C LYS A 123 16.02 -17.28 -15.81
N ARG A 124 15.04 -16.45 -16.19
CA ARG A 124 15.17 -15.00 -16.03
C ARG A 124 14.46 -14.41 -14.81
N LYS A 125 13.59 -15.15 -14.11
CA LYS A 125 12.85 -14.70 -12.89
C LYS A 125 12.51 -13.20 -12.89
N LEU A 126 12.08 -12.67 -14.05
CA LEU A 126 11.91 -11.22 -14.22
C LEU A 126 10.65 -10.79 -13.50
N TRP A 127 10.80 -9.80 -12.62
CA TRP A 127 9.68 -9.15 -11.97
C TRP A 127 9.31 -7.85 -12.66
N THR A 128 8.00 -7.61 -12.75
CA THR A 128 7.45 -6.29 -13.04
C THR A 128 7.15 -5.62 -11.71
N LEU A 129 7.84 -4.53 -11.43
CA LEU A 129 7.67 -3.72 -10.25
C LEU A 129 6.62 -2.66 -10.54
N ASN A 130 5.70 -2.43 -9.60
CA ASN A 130 4.76 -1.31 -9.66
C ASN A 130 5.03 -0.37 -8.50
N TYR A 131 5.26 0.89 -8.82
CA TYR A 131 5.26 1.95 -7.83
C TYR A 131 3.99 2.77 -8.02
N ALA A 132 3.08 2.71 -7.04
CA ALA A 132 1.82 3.44 -7.07
C ALA A 132 2.02 4.81 -6.44
N LEU A 133 1.88 5.87 -7.24
CA LEU A 133 1.86 7.25 -6.77
C LEU A 133 0.41 7.73 -6.70
N LEU A 134 0.00 8.24 -5.54
CA LEU A 134 -1.23 8.98 -5.34
C LEU A 134 -0.87 10.47 -5.23
N ASP A 135 -1.36 11.30 -6.14
CA ASP A 135 -1.41 12.73 -5.91
C ASP A 135 -2.61 13.01 -5.00
N SER A 136 -2.33 13.42 -3.77
CA SER A 136 -3.36 13.67 -2.75
C SER A 136 -4.10 14.99 -2.96
N SER A 137 -3.63 15.81 -3.89
CA SER A 137 -4.18 17.13 -4.21
C SER A 137 -5.39 17.01 -5.14
N ASP A 138 -5.32 16.13 -6.14
CA ASP A 138 -6.40 15.84 -7.09
C ASP A 138 -6.94 14.40 -7.02
N GLU A 139 -6.41 13.59 -6.10
CA GLU A 139 -6.78 12.20 -5.87
C GLU A 139 -6.51 11.28 -7.08
N SER A 140 -5.61 11.69 -7.98
CA SER A 140 -5.18 10.89 -9.11
C SER A 140 -4.16 9.82 -8.72
N VAL A 141 -4.30 8.64 -9.31
CA VAL A 141 -3.42 7.48 -9.06
C VAL A 141 -2.63 7.14 -10.33
N HIS A 142 -1.32 7.08 -10.19
CA HIS A 142 -0.39 6.74 -11.27
C HIS A 142 0.36 5.44 -10.95
N CYS A 143 0.17 4.43 -11.81
CA CYS A 143 0.89 3.17 -11.73
C CYS A 143 2.17 3.24 -12.56
N MET A 144 3.32 3.31 -11.90
CA MET A 144 4.63 3.41 -12.55
C MET A 144 5.25 2.02 -12.71
N LEU A 145 4.74 1.27 -13.69
CA LEU A 145 5.24 -0.07 -14.01
C LEU A 145 6.65 -0.02 -14.58
N ARG A 146 7.53 -0.87 -14.04
CA ARG A 146 8.90 -1.09 -14.52
C ARG A 146 9.23 -2.58 -14.49
N TYR A 147 10.19 -3.02 -15.30
CA TYR A 147 10.69 -4.39 -15.28
C TYR A 147 12.15 -4.40 -14.83
N GLU A 148 12.54 -5.46 -14.13
CA GLU A 148 13.82 -5.59 -13.41
C GLU A 148 15.08 -5.40 -14.26
N SER A 149 14.98 -5.50 -15.59
CA SER A 149 16.14 -5.31 -16.46
C SER A 149 16.50 -3.84 -16.72
N LYS A 150 15.76 -2.88 -16.16
CA LYS A 150 16.18 -1.48 -16.11
C LYS A 150 17.05 -1.25 -14.86
N PRO A 151 18.29 -0.75 -15.00
CA PRO A 151 19.25 -0.68 -13.91
C PRO A 151 18.95 0.49 -12.97
N VAL A 152 17.97 0.34 -12.06
CA VAL A 152 17.73 1.31 -10.98
C VAL A 152 17.02 0.61 -9.81
N ARG A 153 17.68 0.47 -8.65
CA ARG A 153 17.09 -0.09 -7.42
C ARG A 153 17.13 0.93 -6.27
N GLY A 154 16.19 0.86 -5.33
CA GLY A 154 16.24 1.64 -4.10
C GLY A 154 15.91 3.14 -4.28
N GLY A 155 16.69 4.04 -3.69
CA GLY A 155 16.38 5.48 -3.71
C GLY A 155 16.35 6.10 -5.11
N GLU A 156 17.17 5.58 -6.02
CA GLU A 156 17.17 6.01 -7.42
C GLU A 156 15.87 5.60 -8.14
N GLU A 157 15.24 4.49 -7.71
CA GLU A 157 13.96 4.04 -8.26
C GLU A 157 12.86 5.04 -7.93
N ILE A 158 12.75 5.44 -6.67
CA ILE A 158 11.76 6.42 -6.20
C ILE A 158 11.98 7.75 -6.94
N SER A 159 13.23 8.22 -7.00
CA SER A 159 13.57 9.48 -7.68
C SER A 159 13.18 9.46 -9.17
N SER A 160 13.45 8.35 -9.87
CA SER A 160 13.08 8.20 -11.28
C SER A 160 11.57 8.17 -11.51
N VAL A 161 10.81 7.63 -10.54
CA VAL A 161 9.35 7.58 -10.58
C VAL A 161 8.76 8.97 -10.37
N VAL A 162 9.26 9.71 -9.38
CA VAL A 162 8.83 11.10 -9.13
C VAL A 162 9.18 12.01 -10.31
N LEU A 163 10.38 11.86 -10.88
CA LEU A 163 10.78 12.60 -12.08
C LEU A 163 9.82 12.32 -13.23
N LYS A 164 9.56 11.04 -13.53
CA LYS A 164 8.64 10.65 -14.60
C LYS A 164 7.22 11.17 -14.37
N TRP A 165 6.74 11.17 -13.12
CA TRP A 165 5.47 11.78 -12.77
C TRP A 165 5.50 13.28 -13.04
N SER A 166 6.54 13.98 -12.60
CA SER A 166 6.67 15.42 -12.78
C SER A 166 6.69 15.79 -14.27
N GLU A 167 7.43 15.08 -15.12
CA GLU A 167 7.45 15.32 -16.57
C GLU A 167 6.08 15.12 -17.24
N SER A 168 5.21 14.29 -16.66
CA SER A 168 3.86 14.07 -17.17
C SER A 168 2.85 15.13 -16.74
N VAL A 169 3.12 15.85 -15.64
CA VAL A 169 2.17 16.79 -15.00
C VAL A 169 2.62 18.25 -15.13
N THR A 170 3.91 18.55 -15.11
CA THR A 170 4.44 19.92 -15.20
C THR A 170 4.16 20.62 -16.53
N PRO A 171 4.06 19.96 -17.70
CA PRO A 171 3.69 20.67 -18.93
C PRO A 171 2.25 21.20 -18.92
N THR A 172 1.41 20.72 -18.00
CA THR A 172 -0.01 21.05 -17.92
C THR A 172 -0.37 21.84 -16.66
N SER A 173 0.61 22.19 -15.80
CA SER A 173 0.37 22.83 -14.50
C SER A 173 1.49 23.76 -14.03
N ASP A 174 1.14 24.81 -13.27
CA ASP A 174 2.08 25.78 -12.68
C ASP A 174 2.73 25.26 -11.38
N VAL A 175 3.05 23.97 -11.31
CA VAL A 175 3.60 23.35 -10.11
C VAL A 175 5.07 23.74 -9.91
N ASN A 176 5.40 24.31 -8.75
CA ASN A 176 6.75 24.70 -8.39
C ASN A 176 7.30 23.99 -7.13
N GLU A 177 6.43 23.31 -6.38
CA GLU A 177 6.79 22.59 -5.16
C GLU A 177 6.13 21.21 -5.12
N ILE A 178 6.90 20.18 -4.75
CA ILE A 178 6.42 18.81 -4.58
C ILE A 178 6.85 18.33 -3.20
N THR A 179 5.87 17.93 -2.37
CA THR A 179 6.13 17.29 -1.08
C THR A 179 5.81 15.81 -1.19
N MET A 180 6.78 14.97 -0.89
CA MET A 180 6.60 13.52 -0.77
C MET A 180 6.35 13.14 0.68
N VAL A 181 5.19 12.53 0.93
CA VAL A 181 4.82 12.01 2.25
C VAL A 181 4.77 10.49 2.20
N ARG A 182 5.40 9.85 3.19
CA ARG A 182 5.32 8.40 3.42
C ARG A 182 4.28 8.16 4.51
#